data_AF-A0A2S1WBI8-F1
#
_entry.id   AF-A0A2S1WBI8-F1
#
_cell.length_a   1.000
_cell.length_b   1.000
_cell.length_c   1.000
_cell.angle_alpha   90.00
_cell.angle_beta   90.00
_cell.angle_gamma   90.00
#
_symmetry.space_group_name_H-M   'P 1'
#
loop_
_entity.id
_entity.type
_entity.pdbx_description
1 polymer ?
#
loop_
_entity_poly.entity_id
_entity_poly.type
_entity_poly.pdbx_seq_one_letter_code
_entity_poly.pdbx_strand_id
1 'polypeptide(L)'
;MIEKSLITVHDCFGTNPNNSKILREVVKCEFAELYSDGEFINKFHEKNLRKLIEAGYSITFDQEYELFFVQNGKKKRIIIPNPPSIGGFDINLVKDSVFIIN
;
A
#
# COMPACT_ATOMS: atom_id res chain seq x y z
N MET A 1 3.81 21.50 25.29
CA MET A 1 4.05 20.48 24.26
C MET A 1 5.44 19.93 24.47
N ILE A 2 5.58 18.68 24.91
CA ILE A 2 6.90 18.05 25.03
C ILE A 2 7.33 17.68 23.60
N GLU A 3 8.38 18.33 23.11
CA GLU A 3 9.03 17.99 21.85
C GLU A 3 9.64 16.58 22.00
N LYS A 4 9.07 15.60 21.30
CA LYS A 4 9.60 14.23 21.31
C LYS A 4 10.54 14.07 20.13
N SER A 5 11.82 13.92 20.41
CA SER A 5 12.83 13.64 19.39
C SER A 5 12.52 12.32 18.70
N LEU A 6 12.30 12.37 17.38
CA LEU A 6 12.12 11.22 16.51
C LEU A 6 13.18 11.30 15.41
N ILE A 7 13.89 10.19 15.19
CA ILE A 7 14.74 9.99 14.03
C ILE A 7 14.26 8.75 13.29
N THR A 8 14.32 8.79 11.96
CA THR A 8 13.97 7.65 11.12
C THR A 8 15.06 7.43 10.10
N VAL A 9 15.45 6.18 9.88
CA VAL A 9 16.31 5.76 8.77
C VAL A 9 15.61 4.60 8.08
N HIS A 10 14.92 4.90 6.98
CA HIS A 10 14.03 3.93 6.31
C HIS A 10 12.97 3.36 7.27
N ASP A 11 13.05 2.08 7.59
CA ASP A 11 12.19 1.32 8.48
C ASP A 11 12.67 1.30 9.95
N CYS A 12 13.83 1.91 10.24
CA CYS A 12 14.34 2.07 11.60
C CYS A 12 13.78 3.35 12.24
N PHE A 13 13.21 3.22 13.44
CA PHE A 13 12.67 4.34 14.23
C PHE A 13 13.47 4.50 15.53
N GLY A 14 13.98 5.70 15.78
CA GLY A 14 14.77 6.03 16.97
C GLY A 14 14.13 7.17 17.77
N THR A 15 14.21 7.08 19.10
CA THR A 15 13.81 8.15 20.02
C THR A 15 14.61 8.05 21.32
N ASN A 16 14.41 9.02 22.22
CA ASN A 16 14.98 8.96 23.56
C ASN A 16 14.43 7.74 24.34
N PRO A 17 15.21 7.10 25.22
CA PRO A 17 14.79 5.87 25.92
C PRO A 17 13.45 5.98 26.67
N ASN A 18 13.16 7.16 27.24
CA ASN A 18 11.90 7.46 27.94
C ASN A 18 10.65 7.44 27.04
N ASN A 19 10.82 7.56 25.72
CA ASN A 19 9.75 7.56 24.73
C ASN A 19 9.66 6.24 23.93
N SER A 20 10.61 5.32 24.09
CA SER A 20 10.70 4.07 23.30
C SER A 20 9.39 3.27 23.27
N LYS A 21 8.75 3.09 24.44
CA LYS A 21 7.44 2.43 24.56
C LYS A 21 6.37 3.16 23.75
N ILE A 22 6.31 4.49 23.85
CA ILE A 22 5.31 5.29 23.14
C ILE A 22 5.54 5.22 21.64
N LEU A 23 6.80 5.33 21.19
CA LEU A 23 7.17 5.22 19.78
C LEU A 23 6.68 3.89 19.21
N ARG A 24 6.95 2.79 19.90
CA ARG A 24 6.52 1.46 19.47
C ARG A 24 5.00 1.35 19.31
N GLU A 25 4.23 1.86 20.26
CA GLU A 25 2.76 1.85 20.17
C GLU A 25 2.26 2.73 19.03
N VAL A 26 2.85 3.90 18.83
CA VAL A 26 2.50 4.79 17.72
C VAL A 26 2.74 4.10 16.38
N VAL A 27 3.94 3.57 16.13
CA VAL A 27 4.22 2.98 14.82
C VAL A 27 3.33 1.76 14.53
N LYS A 28 2.98 0.95 15.55
CA LYS A 28 2.00 -0.13 15.39
C LYS A 28 0.61 0.37 15.00
N CYS A 29 0.13 1.42 15.65
CA CYS A 29 -1.17 2.01 15.36
C CYS A 29 -1.20 2.60 13.95
N GLU A 30 -0.18 3.39 13.59
CA GLU A 30 -0.05 3.99 12.26
C GLU A 30 0.07 2.92 11.16
N PHE A 31 0.82 1.84 11.42
CA PHE A 31 0.89 0.71 10.50
C PHE A 31 -0.49 0.08 10.31
N ALA A 32 -1.20 -0.22 11.40
CA ALA A 32 -2.52 -0.82 11.31
C ALA A 32 -3.52 0.09 10.59
N GLU A 33 -3.49 1.39 10.85
CA GLU A 33 -4.34 2.38 10.19
C GLU A 33 -4.02 2.49 8.70
N LEU A 34 -2.74 2.60 8.34
CA LEU A 34 -2.30 2.70 6.95
C LEU A 34 -2.73 1.49 6.11
N TYR A 35 -2.64 0.29 6.67
CA TYR A 35 -2.98 -0.96 5.98
C TYR A 35 -4.43 -1.42 6.21
N SER A 36 -5.25 -0.64 6.93
CA SER A 36 -6.67 -0.93 7.12
C SER A 36 -7.55 -0.59 5.91
N ASP A 37 -7.06 0.24 4.98
CA ASP A 37 -7.79 0.57 3.75
C ASP A 37 -7.80 -0.62 2.79
N GLY A 38 -8.82 -1.47 2.92
CA GLY A 38 -9.07 -2.61 2.03
C GLY A 38 -9.33 -2.22 0.56
N GLU A 39 -9.54 -0.94 0.26
CA GLU A 39 -9.73 -0.48 -1.12
C GLU A 39 -8.47 0.13 -1.72
N PHE A 40 -7.35 0.20 -0.99
CA PHE A 40 -6.13 0.86 -1.46
C PHE A 40 -5.63 0.29 -2.79
N ILE A 41 -5.55 -1.05 -2.91
CA ILE A 41 -5.05 -1.71 -4.12
C ILE A 41 -5.98 -1.44 -5.31
N ASN A 42 -7.29 -1.44 -5.10
CA ASN A 42 -8.29 -1.11 -6.13
C ASN A 42 -8.15 0.35 -6.59
N LYS A 43 -8.13 1.29 -5.64
CA LYS A 43 -7.93 2.73 -5.93
C LYS A 43 -6.61 2.97 -6.65
N PHE A 44 -5.53 2.29 -6.25
CA PHE A 44 -4.23 2.40 -6.89
C PHE A 44 -4.27 1.84 -8.33
N HIS A 45 -4.90 0.69 -8.53
CA HIS A 45 -5.08 0.08 -9.84
C HIS A 45 -5.86 1.02 -10.78
N GLU A 46 -7.03 1.51 -10.36
CA GLU A 46 -7.86 2.45 -11.13
C GLU A 46 -7.11 3.74 -11.47
N LYS A 47 -6.34 4.28 -10.51
CA LYS A 47 -5.52 5.48 -10.72
C LYS A 47 -4.47 5.26 -11.81
N ASN A 48 -3.84 4.08 -11.84
CA ASN A 48 -2.85 3.77 -12.89
C ASN A 48 -3.51 3.56 -14.26
N LEU A 49 -4.65 2.87 -14.32
CA LEU A 49 -5.42 2.75 -15.57
C LEU A 49 -5.78 4.13 -16.12
N ARG A 50 -6.27 5.03 -15.27
CA ARG A 50 -6.61 6.41 -15.66
C ARG A 50 -5.41 7.16 -16.21
N LYS A 51 -4.26 7.10 -15.53
CA LYS A 51 -3.02 7.73 -15.99
C LYS A 51 -2.55 7.22 -17.35
N LEU A 52 -2.76 5.94 -17.64
CA LEU A 52 -2.44 5.36 -18.93
C LEU A 52 -3.37 5.90 -20.03
N ILE A 53 -4.67 6.03 -19.75
CA ILE A 53 -5.62 6.66 -20.68
C ILE A 53 -5.24 8.13 -20.93
N GLU A 54 -4.94 8.88 -19.86
CA GLU A 54 -4.48 10.28 -19.93
C GLU A 54 -3.18 10.44 -20.74
N ALA A 55 -2.30 9.43 -20.70
CA ALA A 55 -1.08 9.39 -21.51
C ALA A 55 -1.31 8.95 -22.97
N GLY A 56 -2.56 8.74 -23.40
CA GLY A 56 -2.93 8.40 -24.77
C GLY A 56 -2.85 6.91 -25.12
N TYR A 57 -2.72 6.03 -24.12
CA TYR A 57 -2.79 4.59 -24.36
C TYR A 57 -4.23 4.11 -24.48
N SER A 58 -4.48 3.20 -25.42
CA SER A 58 -5.78 2.52 -25.51
C SER A 58 -5.81 1.38 -24.49
N ILE A 59 -6.85 1.37 -23.65
CA ILE A 59 -7.11 0.29 -22.70
C ILE A 59 -8.39 -0.42 -23.11
N THR A 60 -8.32 -1.75 -23.25
CA THR A 60 -9.49 -2.60 -23.50
C THR A 60 -9.63 -3.63 -22.39
N PHE A 61 -10.85 -3.84 -21.90
CA PHE A 61 -11.16 -4.91 -20.95
C PHE A 61 -11.64 -6.16 -21.70
N ASP A 62 -11.01 -7.29 -21.41
CA ASP A 62 -11.43 -8.61 -21.89
C ASP A 62 -12.27 -9.29 -20.82
N GLN A 63 -13.52 -9.58 -21.16
CA GLN A 63 -14.50 -10.17 -20.25
C GLN A 63 -14.27 -11.65 -19.98
N GLU A 64 -13.59 -12.38 -20.88
CA GLU A 64 -13.36 -13.83 -20.75
C GLU A 64 -12.28 -14.11 -19.70
N TYR A 65 -11.23 -13.29 -19.69
CA TYR A 65 -10.10 -13.43 -18.78
C TYR A 65 -10.13 -12.44 -17.61
N GLU A 66 -11.08 -11.50 -17.63
CA GLU A 66 -11.16 -10.35 -16.73
C GLU A 66 -9.83 -9.56 -16.72
N LEU A 67 -9.26 -9.20 -17.87
CA LEU A 67 -7.95 -8.53 -17.92
C LEU A 67 -8.02 -7.20 -18.67
N PHE A 68 -7.19 -6.25 -18.27
CA PHE A 68 -6.98 -5.02 -19.02
C PHE A 68 -5.79 -5.18 -19.98
N PHE A 69 -5.97 -4.73 -21.21
CA PHE A 69 -4.90 -4.67 -22.21
C PHE A 69 -4.54 -3.23 -22.50
N VAL A 70 -3.25 -2.90 -22.40
CA VAL A 70 -2.71 -1.63 -22.88
C VAL A 70 -2.12 -1.84 -24.25
N GLN A 71 -2.54 -1.01 -25.21
CA GLN A 71 -2.02 -1.03 -26.57
C GLN A 71 -1.31 0.29 -26.90
N ASN A 72 -0.06 0.17 -27.36
CA ASN A 72 0.69 1.27 -27.97
C ASN A 72 0.81 1.01 -29.48
N GLY A 73 -0.12 1.56 -30.28
CA GLY A 73 -0.17 1.33 -31.72
C GLY A 73 -0.32 -0.15 -32.10
N LYS A 74 0.19 -0.57 -33.27
CA LYS A 74 -0.05 -1.92 -33.82
C LYS A 74 0.84 -3.06 -33.26
N LYS A 75 1.82 -2.80 -32.38
CA LYS A 75 2.95 -3.73 -32.18
C LYS A 75 3.07 -4.41 -30.82
N LYS A 76 2.42 -3.94 -29.75
CA LYS A 76 2.54 -4.61 -28.43
C LYS A 76 1.30 -4.42 -27.57
N ARG A 77 0.74 -5.55 -27.12
CA ARG A 77 -0.27 -5.61 -26.05
C ARG A 77 0.45 -5.96 -24.75
N ILE A 78 0.19 -5.19 -23.71
CA ILE A 78 0.65 -5.48 -22.35
C ILE A 78 -0.59 -5.83 -21.53
N ILE A 79 -0.52 -6.96 -20.81
CA ILE A 79 -1.58 -7.38 -19.89
C ILE A 79 -1.38 -6.65 -18.57
N ILE A 80 -2.42 -6.01 -18.08
CA ILE A 80 -2.51 -5.54 -16.71
C ILE A 80 -3.41 -6.53 -15.95
N PRO A 81 -2.88 -7.24 -14.95
CA PRO A 81 -3.65 -8.17 -14.16
C PRO A 81 -4.66 -7.46 -13.26
N ASN A 82 -5.74 -8.14 -12.90
CA ASN A 82 -6.64 -7.65 -11.88
C ASN A 82 -5.94 -7.49 -10.52
N PRO A 83 -6.46 -6.58 -9.67
CA PRO A 83 -6.12 -6.54 -8.25
C PRO A 83 -6.24 -7.93 -7.61
N PRO A 84 -5.24 -8.37 -6.81
CA PRO A 84 -5.39 -9.58 -6.01
C PRO A 84 -6.47 -9.41 -4.94
N SER A 85 -7.12 -10.51 -4.57
CA SER A 85 -8.04 -10.53 -3.43
C SER A 85 -7.29 -10.34 -2.11
N ILE A 86 -7.91 -9.61 -1.18
CA ILE A 86 -7.38 -9.47 0.19
C ILE A 86 -7.56 -10.78 0.95
N GLY A 87 -6.52 -11.22 1.65
CA GLY A 87 -6.55 -12.40 2.52
C GLY A 87 -7.25 -12.15 3.86
N GLY A 88 -7.49 -13.20 4.63
CA GLY A 88 -8.22 -13.12 5.91
C GLY A 88 -7.42 -12.69 7.14
N PHE A 89 -6.29 -12.01 6.97
CA PHE A 89 -5.47 -11.56 8.12
C PHE A 89 -6.10 -10.33 8.79
N ASP A 90 -6.32 -10.39 10.10
CA ASP A 90 -6.77 -9.23 10.87
C ASP A 90 -5.59 -8.30 11.19
N ILE A 91 -5.56 -7.15 10.52
CA ILE A 91 -4.52 -6.13 10.66
C ILE A 91 -4.39 -5.61 12.12
N ASN A 92 -5.43 -5.70 12.94
CA ASN A 92 -5.37 -5.24 14.32
C ASN A 92 -4.44 -6.08 15.20
N LEU A 93 -4.16 -7.34 14.82
CA LEU A 93 -3.22 -8.22 15.52
C LEU A 93 -1.78 -7.67 15.53
N VAL A 94 -1.46 -6.73 14.64
CA VAL A 94 -0.19 -6.00 14.64
C VAL A 94 0.05 -5.27 15.97
N LYS A 95 -1.00 -4.73 16.59
CA LYS A 95 -0.90 -3.94 17.83
C LYS A 95 -0.34 -4.80 18.98
N ASP A 96 -0.68 -6.08 18.99
CA ASP A 96 -0.23 -7.03 20.01
C ASP A 96 1.17 -7.63 19.70
N SER A 97 1.68 -7.42 18.48
CA SER A 97 2.95 -8.02 18.06
C SER A 97 4.13 -7.46 18.85
N VAL A 98 4.92 -8.37 19.44
CA VAL A 98 6.14 -7.97 20.16
C VAL A 98 7.26 -7.62 19.18
N PHE A 99 7.35 -8.29 18.04
CA PHE A 99 8.53 -8.25 17.18
C PHE A 99 8.36 -7.46 15.89
N ILE A 100 7.23 -6.76 15.71
CA ILE A 100 7.05 -5.93 14.52
C ILE A 100 8.07 -4.79 14.47
N ILE A 101 8.48 -4.26 15.63
CA ILE A 101 9.50 -3.23 15.79
C ILE A 101 10.27 -3.54 17.07
N ASN A 102 11.61 -3.55 16.96
CA ASN A 102 12.54 -3.84 18.05
C ASN A 102 13.19 -2.56 18.57
#